data_AF-A0A0Q3VIW1-F1
#
_entry.id   AF-A0A0Q3VIW1-F1
#
_cell.length_a   1.000
_cell.length_b   1.000
_cell.length_c   1.000
_cell.angle_alpha   90.00
_cell.angle_beta   90.00
_cell.angle_gamma   90.00
#
_symmetry.space_group_name_H-M   'P 1'
#
loop_
_entity.id
_entity.type
_entity.pdbx_description
1 polymer ?
#
loop_
_entity_poly.entity_id
_entity_poly.type
_entity_poly.pdbx_seq_one_letter_code
_entity_poly.pdbx_strand_id
1 'polypeptide(L)'
;MHFEDATKEQLIQICLWEECSIDYKFEAARELQLREWNDDYLKDLVRLWGEGKSSFQIAIELGIDRNVVYWQLEKHGLYGRRITR
;
A
#
# COMPACT_ATOMS: atom_id res chain seq x y z
N MET A 1 -6.89 3.93 -20.42
CA MET A 1 -5.80 4.32 -19.51
C MET A 1 -5.74 3.25 -18.43
N HIS A 2 -4.56 2.71 -18.14
CA HIS A 2 -4.34 1.75 -17.06
C HIS A 2 -3.87 2.54 -15.83
N PHE A 3 -4.75 2.72 -14.84
CA PHE A 3 -4.47 3.54 -13.65
C PHE A 3 -3.57 2.80 -12.65
N GLU A 4 -3.60 1.47 -12.69
CA GLU A 4 -2.74 0.56 -11.95
C GLU A 4 -1.24 0.80 -12.23
N ASP A 5 -0.90 1.21 -13.46
CA ASP A 5 0.48 1.48 -13.90
C ASP A 5 0.94 2.91 -13.61
N ALA A 6 0.04 3.81 -13.22
CA ALA A 6 0.36 5.22 -12.99
C ALA A 6 1.13 5.42 -11.68
N THR A 7 2.09 6.35 -11.67
CA THR A 7 2.78 6.74 -10.43
C THR A 7 1.83 7.49 -9.49
N LYS A 8 2.19 7.59 -8.20
CA LYS A 8 1.40 8.33 -7.22
C LYS A 8 1.22 9.80 -7.64
N GLU A 9 2.26 10.42 -8.18
CA GLU A 9 2.25 11.81 -8.66
C GLU A 9 1.31 11.98 -9.85
N GLN A 10 1.32 11.02 -10.79
CA GLN A 10 0.42 11.03 -11.94
C GLN A 10 -1.05 10.89 -11.51
N LEU A 11 -1.34 9.99 -10.56
CA LEU A 11 -2.69 9.83 -10.02
C LEU A 11 -3.18 11.10 -9.30
N ILE A 12 -2.31 11.75 -8.51
CA ILE A 12 -2.62 13.04 -7.86
C ILE A 12 -2.89 14.13 -8.90
N GLN A 13 -2.08 14.19 -9.96
CA GLN A 13 -2.25 15.12 -11.07
C GLN A 13 -3.63 14.98 -11.71
N ILE A 14 -4.05 13.75 -12.00
CA ILE A 14 -5.37 13.45 -12.58
C ILE A 14 -6.50 13.87 -11.62
N CYS A 15 -6.39 13.51 -10.34
CA CYS A 15 -7.40 13.84 -9.33
C CYS A 15 -7.64 15.35 -9.21
N LEU A 16 -6.56 16.13 -9.09
CA LEU A 16 -6.64 17.51 -8.63
C LEU A 16 -6.58 18.53 -9.77
N TRP A 17 -5.85 18.24 -10.85
CA TRP A 17 -5.39 19.28 -11.77
C TRP A 17 -5.81 19.04 -13.23
N GLU A 18 -5.98 17.79 -13.65
CA GLU A 18 -6.38 17.50 -15.04
C GLU A 18 -7.86 17.85 -15.31
N GLU A 19 -8.11 18.46 -16.46
CA GLU A 19 -9.45 18.62 -17.03
C GLU A 19 -9.86 17.33 -17.75
N CYS A 20 -10.29 16.34 -16.96
CA CYS A 20 -10.78 15.05 -17.44
C CYS A 20 -12.19 14.75 -16.91
N SER A 21 -12.79 13.63 -17.36
CA SER A 21 -14.09 13.21 -16.85
C SER A 21 -14.04 12.92 -15.36
N ILE A 22 -15.18 13.08 -14.68
CA ILE A 22 -15.26 12.80 -13.24
C ILE A 22 -14.94 11.33 -12.92
N ASP A 23 -15.28 10.41 -13.83
CA ASP A 23 -14.97 8.98 -13.69
C ASP A 23 -13.45 8.73 -13.59
N TYR A 24 -12.65 9.44 -14.37
CA TYR A 24 -11.19 9.31 -14.33
C TYR A 24 -10.61 9.83 -13.01
N LYS A 25 -11.21 10.88 -12.45
CA LYS A 25 -10.82 11.40 -11.13
C LYS A 25 -11.15 10.40 -10.02
N PHE A 26 -12.32 9.77 -10.08
CA PHE A 26 -12.70 8.74 -9.13
C PHE A 26 -11.83 7.50 -9.23
N GLU A 27 -11.49 7.04 -10.44
CA GLU A 27 -10.61 5.88 -10.61
C GLU A 27 -9.19 6.17 -10.09
N ALA A 28 -8.66 7.36 -10.38
CA ALA A 28 -7.36 7.75 -9.85
C ALA A 28 -7.36 7.86 -8.32
N ALA A 29 -8.43 8.38 -7.71
CA ALA A 29 -8.59 8.45 -6.27
C ALA A 29 -8.72 7.05 -5.62
N ARG A 30 -9.44 6.15 -6.27
CA ARG A 30 -9.58 4.75 -5.85
C ARG A 30 -8.22 4.04 -5.84
N GLU A 31 -7.44 4.18 -6.91
CA GLU A 31 -6.09 3.61 -6.99
C GLU A 31 -5.13 4.20 -5.96
N LEU A 32 -5.25 5.50 -5.63
CA LEU A 32 -4.52 6.10 -4.52
C LEU A 32 -4.90 5.46 -3.19
N GLN A 33 -6.19 5.27 -2.92
CA GLN A 33 -6.68 4.69 -1.68
C GLN A 33 -6.26 3.23 -1.50
N LEU A 34 -6.25 2.43 -2.57
CA LEU A 34 -5.81 1.03 -2.53
C LEU A 34 -4.33 0.89 -2.11
N ARG A 35 -3.51 1.93 -2.39
CA ARG A 35 -2.09 1.98 -2.04
C ARG A 35 -1.83 2.46 -0.61
N GLU A 36 -2.86 2.92 0.10
CA GLU A 36 -2.77 3.34 1.50
C GLU A 36 -2.92 2.17 2.47
N TRP A 37 -2.44 2.38 3.70
CA TRP A 37 -2.63 1.41 4.77
C TRP A 37 -4.10 1.36 5.19
N ASN A 38 -4.67 0.15 5.21
CA ASN A 38 -5.94 -0.16 5.85
C ASN A 38 -5.67 -0.95 7.14
N ASP A 39 -6.31 -0.58 8.25
CA ASP A 39 -6.15 -1.27 9.54
C ASP A 39 -6.55 -2.75 9.49
N ASP A 40 -7.42 -3.15 8.56
CA ASP A 40 -7.75 -4.56 8.32
C ASP A 40 -6.53 -5.39 7.88
N TYR A 41 -5.51 -4.74 7.29
CA TYR A 41 -4.25 -5.40 6.90
C TYR A 41 -3.37 -5.79 8.09
N LEU A 42 -3.67 -5.33 9.31
CA LEU A 42 -2.83 -5.65 10.47
C LEU A 42 -2.72 -7.16 10.72
N LYS A 43 -3.82 -7.91 10.54
CA LYS A 43 -3.82 -9.38 10.70
C LYS A 43 -2.91 -10.05 9.68
N ASP A 44 -2.98 -9.63 8.43
CA ASP A 44 -2.13 -10.14 7.36
C ASP A 44 -0.67 -9.73 7.54
N LEU A 45 -0.40 -8.50 7.97
CA LEU A 45 0.95 -8.03 8.28
C LEU A 45 1.62 -8.93 9.34
N VAL A 46 0.92 -9.22 10.45
CA VAL A 46 1.43 -10.11 11.51
C VAL A 46 1.67 -11.52 10.98
N ARG A 47 0.72 -12.08 10.23
CA ARG A 47 0.82 -13.42 9.65
C ARG A 47 2.01 -13.52 8.69
N LEU A 48 2.06 -12.65 7.68
CA LEU A 48 3.10 -12.68 6.64
C LEU A 48 4.49 -12.39 7.20
N TRP A 49 4.60 -11.49 8.18
CA TRP A 49 5.87 -11.23 8.87
C TRP A 49 6.32 -12.44 9.70
N GLY A 50 5.38 -13.12 10.37
CA GLY A 50 5.62 -14.37 11.11
C GLY A 50 6.04 -15.53 10.22
N GLU A 51 5.55 -15.59 8.97
CA GLU A 51 6.00 -16.52 7.93
C GLU A 51 7.43 -16.22 7.43
N GLY A 52 8.05 -15.11 7.88
CA GLY A 52 9.40 -14.72 7.51
C GLY A 52 9.49 -13.87 6.24
N LYS A 53 8.35 -13.48 5.63
CA LYS A 53 8.34 -12.63 4.43
C LYS A 53 8.98 -11.27 4.71
N SER A 54 9.79 -10.80 3.77
CA SER A 54 10.39 -9.46 3.82
C SER A 54 9.33 -8.37 3.67
N SER A 55 9.65 -7.15 4.10
CA SER A 55 8.75 -5.99 3.91
C SER A 55 8.39 -5.76 2.43
N PHE A 56 9.30 -6.11 1.51
CA PHE A 56 9.07 -6.01 0.07
C PHE A 56 8.05 -7.04 -0.44
N GLN A 57 8.16 -8.30 0.00
CA GLN A 57 7.19 -9.34 -0.36
C GLN A 57 5.81 -9.02 0.22
N ILE A 58 5.75 -8.52 1.45
CA ILE A 58 4.50 -8.10 2.09
C ILE A 58 3.87 -6.93 1.33
N ALA A 59 4.67 -5.96 0.89
CA ALA A 59 4.20 -4.82 0.10
C ALA A 59 3.53 -5.26 -1.21
N ILE A 60 4.13 -6.22 -1.91
CA ILE A 60 3.54 -6.82 -3.12
C ILE A 60 2.22 -7.51 -2.79
N GLU A 61 2.17 -8.27 -1.70
CA GLU A 61 0.98 -9.05 -1.34
C GLU A 61 -0.20 -8.18 -0.89
N LEU A 62 0.09 -7.06 -0.23
CA LEU A 62 -0.91 -6.11 0.25
C LEU A 62 -1.23 -4.99 -0.76
N GLY A 63 -0.46 -4.88 -1.85
CA GLY A 63 -0.65 -3.82 -2.85
C GLY A 63 -0.31 -2.41 -2.37
N ILE A 64 0.54 -2.28 -1.34
CA ILE A 64 0.89 -1.00 -0.72
C ILE A 64 2.39 -0.72 -0.82
N ASP A 65 2.79 0.53 -0.55
CA ASP A 65 4.20 0.92 -0.59
C ASP A 65 5.04 0.19 0.49
N ARG A 66 6.27 -0.21 0.12
CA ARG A 66 7.19 -0.90 1.03
C ARG A 66 7.49 -0.11 2.30
N ASN A 67 7.64 1.21 2.19
CA ASN A 67 7.93 2.05 3.36
C ASN A 67 6.72 2.09 4.30
N VAL A 68 5.50 2.05 3.76
CA VAL A 68 4.29 1.94 4.59
C VAL A 68 4.32 0.63 5.39
N VAL A 69 4.66 -0.50 4.76
CA VAL A 69 4.84 -1.77 5.47
C VAL A 69 5.91 -1.67 6.56
N TYR A 70 7.07 -1.07 6.25
CA TYR A 70 8.15 -0.87 7.22
C TYR A 70 7.69 -0.06 8.44
N TRP A 71 7.05 1.08 8.20
CA TRP A 71 6.51 1.95 9.24
C TRP A 71 5.49 1.23 10.11
N GLN A 72 4.61 0.39 9.53
CA GLN A 72 3.61 -0.36 10.28
C GLN A 72 4.24 -1.47 11.13
N LEU A 73 5.29 -2.13 10.63
CA LEU A 73 6.06 -3.09 11.43
C LEU A 73 6.71 -2.43 12.65
N GLU A 74 7.27 -1.23 12.50
CA GLU A 74 7.84 -0.48 13.63
C GLU A 74 6.75 0.02 14.59
N LYS A 75 5.69 0.65 14.07
CA LYS A 75 4.56 1.19 14.86
C LYS A 75 3.93 0.12 15.76
N HIS A 76 3.80 -1.11 15.25
CA HIS A 76 3.23 -2.23 15.99
C HIS A 76 4.27 -3.07 16.75
N GLY A 77 5.54 -2.65 16.79
CA GLY A 77 6.60 -3.34 17.53
C GLY A 77 6.92 -4.75 17.01
N LEU A 78 6.57 -5.03 15.75
CA LEU A 78 6.82 -6.31 15.07
C LEU A 78 8.25 -6.38 14.51
N TYR A 79 8.84 -5.23 14.20
CA TYR A 79 10.20 -5.13 13.72
C TYR A 79 11.19 -5.67 14.75
N GLY A 80 12.01 -6.66 14.37
CA GLY A 80 12.93 -7.37 15.27
C GLY A 80 12.32 -8.50 16.10
N ARG A 81 10.99 -8.66 16.11
CA ARG A 81 10.27 -9.74 16.83
C ARG A 81 9.75 -10.82 15.89
N ARG A 82 10.59 -11.24 14.93
CA ARG A 82 10.25 -12.42 14.12
C ARG A 82 10.27 -13.63 15.04
N ILE A 83 9.16 -14.36 15.10
CA ILE A 83 9.14 -15.69 15.71
C ILE A 83 9.84 -16.63 14.71
N THR A 84 11.17 -16.64 14.75
CA THR A 84 11.96 -17.67 14.08
C THR A 84 11.78 -18.96 14.88
N ARG A 85 11.16 -19.97 14.26
CA ARG A 85 11.17 -21.35 14.76
C ARG A 85 12.56 -21.94 14.63
#